data_AF-A0A814UXD9-F1
#
_entry.id   AF-A0A814UXD9-F1
#
_cell.length_a   1.000
_cell.length_b   1.000
_cell.length_c   1.000
_cell.angle_alpha   90.00
_cell.angle_beta   90.00
_cell.angle_gamma   90.00
#
_symmetry.space_group_name_H-M   'P 1'
#
loop_
_entity.id
_entity.type
_entity.pdbx_description
1 polymer ?
#
loop_
_entity_poly.entity_id
_entity_poly.type
_entity_poly.pdbx_seq_one_letter_code
_entity_poly.pdbx_strand_id
1 'polypeptide(L)'
;MAQFEQFKAAKIHPLLYRPSFDISHFDVRGNKTFSSQIETFQVGPSGRNKLYTQPASWTRYGLKVLGKYPNDDWLHPFGNPGNWYRAYHGTGNATAADFGNPDVLIDKQYAAVDAASSIFEKGFRPARTAVHRVGVYYSPNPIFPENGFVSKVVLDTKRGRKAFKCMLQVAVNPDGVKFATNDIWVVESPKNIRTYGILIKEA
;
A
#
# COMPACT_ATOMS: atom_id res chain seq x y z
N MET A 1 -3.23 -19.94 -21.90
CA MET A 1 -1.75 -19.90 -21.70
C MET A 1 -1.14 -18.50 -21.81
N ALA A 2 -1.71 -17.55 -22.55
CA ALA A 2 -1.14 -16.20 -22.72
C ALA A 2 -1.04 -15.35 -21.43
N GLN A 3 -1.99 -15.50 -20.49
CA GLN A 3 -2.02 -14.70 -19.26
C GLN A 3 -0.76 -14.93 -18.39
N PHE A 4 -0.28 -16.17 -18.27
CA PHE A 4 0.87 -16.50 -17.41
C PHE A 4 2.20 -15.86 -17.87
N GLU A 5 2.43 -15.76 -19.18
CA GLU A 5 3.66 -15.16 -19.71
C GLU A 5 3.69 -13.63 -19.53
N GLN A 6 2.52 -12.98 -19.60
CA GLN A 6 2.43 -11.54 -19.33
C GLN A 6 2.81 -11.20 -17.88
N PHE A 7 2.38 -12.00 -16.90
CA PHE A 7 2.75 -11.79 -15.49
C PHE A 7 4.24 -11.99 -15.20
N LYS A 8 4.88 -12.97 -15.86
CA LYS A 8 6.35 -13.15 -15.79
C LYS A 8 7.08 -11.94 -16.35
N ALA A 9 6.67 -11.44 -17.50
CA ALA A 9 7.25 -10.26 -18.13
C ALA A 9 7.08 -9.00 -17.27
N ALA A 10 5.93 -8.86 -16.60
CA ALA A 10 5.64 -7.75 -15.69
C ALA A 10 6.35 -7.85 -14.33
N LYS A 11 7.04 -8.96 -14.04
CA LYS A 11 7.73 -9.22 -12.77
C LYS A 11 6.80 -9.04 -11.56
N ILE A 12 5.57 -9.52 -11.66
CA ILE A 12 4.56 -9.41 -10.59
C ILE A 12 4.67 -10.62 -9.65
N HIS A 13 4.51 -10.40 -8.34
CA HIS A 13 4.52 -11.49 -7.36
C HIS A 13 3.35 -12.46 -7.58
N PRO A 14 3.51 -13.79 -7.41
CA PRO A 14 2.40 -14.74 -7.49
C PRO A 14 1.21 -14.44 -6.57
N LEU A 15 1.45 -13.81 -5.42
CA LEU A 15 0.40 -13.36 -4.50
C LEU A 15 -0.59 -12.38 -5.15
N LEU A 16 -0.13 -11.61 -6.14
CA LEU A 16 -0.93 -10.62 -6.86
C LEU A 16 -1.61 -11.21 -8.10
N TYR A 17 -1.41 -12.50 -8.39
CA TYR A 17 -2.17 -13.21 -9.40
C TYR A 17 -3.56 -13.58 -8.86
N ARG A 18 -4.41 -12.57 -8.79
CA ARG A 18 -5.77 -12.66 -8.26
C ARG A 18 -6.75 -12.10 -9.28
N PRO A 19 -8.00 -12.60 -9.35
CA PRO A 19 -9.04 -12.02 -10.20
C PRO A 19 -9.34 -10.55 -9.91
N SER A 20 -9.00 -10.08 -8.70
CA SER A 20 -9.15 -8.69 -8.28
C SER A 20 -8.14 -7.74 -8.93
N PHE A 21 -7.04 -8.23 -9.51
CA PHE A 21 -6.01 -7.41 -10.16
C PHE A 21 -6.02 -7.59 -11.68
N ASP A 22 -6.06 -6.47 -12.39
CA ASP A 22 -5.67 -6.42 -13.80
C ASP A 22 -4.17 -6.16 -13.93
N ILE A 23 -3.51 -6.78 -14.92
CA ILE A 23 -2.08 -6.60 -15.14
C ILE A 23 -1.71 -5.14 -15.46
N SER A 24 -2.64 -4.39 -16.07
CA SER A 24 -2.48 -2.96 -16.36
C SER A 24 -2.44 -2.08 -15.11
N HIS A 25 -2.80 -2.62 -13.94
CA HIS A 25 -2.64 -1.92 -12.66
C HIS A 25 -1.18 -1.76 -12.26
N PHE A 26 -0.25 -2.49 -12.87
CA PHE A 26 1.15 -2.52 -12.48
C PHE A 26 2.05 -1.74 -13.44
N ASP A 27 3.09 -1.14 -12.88
CA ASP A 27 4.15 -0.47 -13.62
C ASP A 27 5.51 -0.87 -13.04
N VAL A 28 6.27 -1.63 -13.84
CA VAL A 28 7.56 -2.19 -13.42
C VAL A 28 8.58 -1.11 -13.04
N ARG A 29 8.44 0.12 -13.54
CA ARG A 29 9.32 1.25 -13.16
C ARG A 29 9.18 1.61 -11.68
N GLY A 30 8.03 1.31 -11.08
CA GLY A 30 7.79 1.50 -9.66
C GLY A 30 8.31 0.36 -8.78
N ASN A 31 8.73 -0.78 -9.35
CA ASN A 31 9.19 -1.91 -8.56
C ASN A 31 10.49 -1.57 -7.82
N LYS A 32 10.61 -1.99 -6.55
CA LYS A 32 11.83 -1.80 -5.75
C LYS A 32 11.94 -2.88 -4.69
N THR A 33 13.06 -3.60 -4.66
CA THR A 33 13.43 -4.44 -3.52
C THR A 33 14.24 -3.60 -2.55
N PHE A 34 13.80 -3.54 -1.30
CA PHE A 34 14.48 -2.78 -0.25
C PHE A 34 15.52 -3.66 0.45
N SER A 35 16.63 -3.05 0.87
CA SER A 35 17.65 -3.73 1.65
C SER A 35 17.08 -4.20 2.99
N SER A 36 17.79 -5.10 3.67
CA SER A 36 17.46 -5.53 5.04
C SER A 36 17.82 -4.49 6.10
N GLN A 37 18.54 -3.43 5.73
CA GLN A 37 18.92 -2.36 6.63
C GLN A 37 17.77 -1.37 6.79
N ILE A 38 17.51 -0.95 8.02
CA ILE A 38 16.53 0.08 8.32
C ILE A 38 17.16 1.43 7.99
N GLU A 39 16.54 2.14 7.05
CA GLU A 39 16.94 3.49 6.65
C GLU A 39 15.78 4.45 6.92
N THR A 40 16.11 5.68 7.30
CA THR A 40 15.13 6.75 7.52
C THR A 40 15.44 7.96 6.66
N PHE A 41 14.40 8.67 6.26
CA PHE A 41 14.48 9.83 5.39
C PHE A 41 13.56 10.94 5.89
N GLN A 42 13.96 12.19 5.68
CA GLN A 42 13.07 13.35 5.85
C GLN A 42 12.28 13.55 4.55
N VAL A 43 10.96 13.36 4.60
CA VAL A 43 10.08 13.44 3.42
C VAL A 43 9.06 14.56 3.55
N GLY A 44 8.62 15.09 2.41
CA GLY A 44 7.63 16.17 2.32
C GLY A 44 8.24 17.51 1.88
N PRO A 45 7.41 18.56 1.83
CA PRO A 45 7.84 19.87 1.35
C PRO A 45 8.74 20.57 2.36
N SER A 46 9.59 21.47 1.85
CA SER A 46 10.55 22.24 2.65
C SER A 46 9.89 22.90 3.88
N GLY A 47 10.55 22.79 5.03
CA GLY A 47 10.07 23.33 6.31
C GLY A 47 8.93 22.55 6.96
N ARG A 48 8.41 21.49 6.32
CA ARG A 48 7.32 20.65 6.86
C ARG A 48 7.65 19.17 6.81
N ASN A 49 8.92 18.82 6.78
CA ASN A 49 9.37 17.44 6.63
C ASN A 49 8.90 16.54 7.79
N LYS A 50 8.71 15.26 7.48
CA LYS A 50 8.43 14.20 8.45
C LYS A 50 9.43 13.06 8.30
N LEU A 51 9.78 12.45 9.41
CA LEU A 51 10.59 11.24 9.41
C LEU A 51 9.77 10.10 8.79
N TYR A 52 10.37 9.40 7.83
CA TYR A 52 9.82 8.23 7.17
C TYR A 52 10.83 7.10 7.25
N THR A 53 10.38 5.90 7.62
CA THR A 53 11.21 4.70 7.68
C THR A 53 10.97 3.87 6.43
N GLN A 54 12.03 3.51 5.72
CA GLN A 54 11.95 2.65 4.53
C GLN A 54 11.53 1.22 4.93
N PRO A 55 10.77 0.47 4.10
CA PRO A 55 10.25 -0.84 4.49
C PRO A 55 11.33 -1.90 4.25
N ALA A 56 12.25 -2.03 5.22
CA ALA A 56 13.36 -2.97 5.15
C ALA A 56 12.91 -4.42 4.92
N SER A 57 13.58 -5.11 4.00
CA SER A 57 13.28 -6.47 3.54
C SER A 57 11.94 -6.65 2.81
N TRP A 58 11.23 -5.57 2.48
CA TRP A 58 10.04 -5.65 1.63
C TRP A 58 10.42 -5.52 0.15
N THR A 59 9.56 -6.02 -0.73
CA THR A 59 9.59 -5.70 -2.17
C THR A 59 8.33 -4.96 -2.55
N ARG A 60 8.49 -3.79 -3.17
CA ARG A 60 7.41 -3.03 -3.78
C ARG A 60 7.15 -3.50 -5.20
N TYR A 61 5.88 -3.73 -5.48
CA TYR A 61 5.31 -3.84 -6.81
C TYR A 61 4.61 -2.52 -7.12
N GLY A 62 5.12 -1.81 -8.12
CA GLY A 62 4.67 -0.47 -8.49
C GLY A 62 3.28 -0.51 -9.12
N LEU A 63 2.42 0.42 -8.71
CA LEU A 63 1.11 0.60 -9.32
C LEU A 63 1.20 1.66 -10.44
N LYS A 64 0.40 1.50 -11.49
CA LYS A 64 0.32 2.43 -12.62
C LYS A 64 -0.44 3.68 -12.20
N VAL A 65 0.31 4.68 -11.75
CA VAL A 65 -0.22 5.95 -11.20
C VAL A 65 0.15 7.19 -12.00
N LEU A 66 1.11 7.09 -12.92
CA LEU A 66 1.51 8.21 -13.77
C LEU A 66 0.35 8.61 -14.68
N GLY A 67 0.02 9.91 -14.69
CA GLY A 67 -1.14 10.46 -15.40
C GLY A 67 -2.50 10.08 -14.81
N LYS A 68 -2.57 9.37 -13.67
CA LYS A 68 -3.84 9.05 -12.98
C LYS A 68 -4.39 10.24 -12.19
N TYR A 69 -3.52 11.18 -11.83
CA TYR A 69 -3.84 12.35 -11.01
C TYR A 69 -3.53 13.65 -11.77
N PRO A 70 -3.99 14.83 -11.29
CA PRO A 70 -3.78 16.10 -12.01
C PRO A 70 -2.32 16.43 -12.33
N ASN A 71 -1.37 15.92 -11.53
CA ASN A 71 0.08 15.97 -11.78
C ASN A 71 0.79 14.81 -11.07
N ASP A 72 2.07 14.64 -11.39
CA ASP A 72 2.94 13.60 -10.86
C ASP A 72 3.99 14.10 -9.84
N ASP A 73 4.04 15.41 -9.54
CA ASP A 73 5.01 16.07 -8.64
C ASP A 73 5.09 15.41 -7.25
N TRP A 74 3.95 14.91 -6.78
CA TRP A 74 3.83 14.16 -5.53
C TRP A 74 4.71 12.91 -5.48
N LEU A 75 5.05 12.31 -6.63
CA LEU A 75 5.83 11.08 -6.80
C LEU A 75 7.31 11.33 -7.14
N HIS A 76 7.70 12.59 -7.42
CA HIS A 76 9.10 12.95 -7.71
C HIS A 76 10.06 12.56 -6.58
N PRO A 77 11.38 12.49 -6.85
CA PRO A 77 12.40 12.22 -5.82
C PRO A 77 12.26 13.13 -4.60
N PHE A 78 12.70 12.63 -3.44
CA PHE A 78 12.64 13.35 -2.17
C PHE A 78 13.30 14.73 -2.26
N GLY A 79 12.60 15.74 -1.74
CA GLY A 79 13.06 17.14 -1.72
C GLY A 79 12.40 18.03 -2.78
N ASN A 80 11.58 17.48 -3.68
CA ASN A 80 10.80 18.31 -4.59
C ASN A 80 9.69 19.09 -3.83
N PRO A 81 9.43 20.37 -4.13
CA PRO A 81 8.40 21.16 -3.44
C PRO A 81 6.98 20.57 -3.50
N GLY A 82 6.65 19.84 -4.56
CA GLY A 82 5.37 19.16 -4.73
C GLY A 82 5.30 17.78 -4.06
N ASN A 83 6.36 17.33 -3.37
CA ASN A 83 6.36 16.02 -2.73
C ASN A 83 5.33 15.90 -1.63
N TRP A 84 4.56 14.83 -1.72
CA TRP A 84 3.72 14.36 -0.64
C TRP A 84 4.53 13.51 0.35
N TYR A 85 4.05 13.39 1.58
CA TYR A 85 4.67 12.48 2.54
C TYR A 85 4.58 11.03 2.06
N ARG A 86 5.37 10.13 2.67
CA ARG A 86 5.31 8.69 2.42
C ARG A 86 4.84 7.97 3.68
N ALA A 87 3.94 7.02 3.50
CA ALA A 87 3.38 6.23 4.59
C ALA A 87 2.94 4.85 4.10
N TYR A 88 2.40 4.08 5.03
CA TYR A 88 1.95 2.71 4.86
C TYR A 88 0.53 2.53 5.35
N HIS A 89 -0.21 1.63 4.72
CA HIS A 89 -1.54 1.22 5.12
C HIS A 89 -1.66 -0.30 5.10
N GLY A 90 -1.93 -0.89 6.26
CA GLY A 90 -2.19 -2.32 6.38
C GLY A 90 -3.63 -2.67 6.03
N THR A 91 -3.84 -3.77 5.32
CA THR A 91 -5.16 -4.26 4.88
C THR A 91 -5.58 -5.56 5.58
N GLY A 92 -4.88 -5.94 6.66
CA GLY A 92 -5.01 -7.25 7.30
C GLY A 92 -6.40 -7.55 7.87
N ASN A 93 -7.15 -6.51 8.25
CA ASN A 93 -8.47 -6.64 8.86
C ASN A 93 -9.63 -6.54 7.85
N ALA A 94 -9.36 -6.67 6.55
CA ALA A 94 -10.37 -6.53 5.50
C ALA A 94 -11.55 -7.51 5.67
N THR A 95 -12.77 -7.01 5.50
CA THR A 95 -14.01 -7.79 5.52
C THR A 95 -14.85 -7.52 4.27
N ALA A 96 -15.93 -8.30 4.06
CA ALA A 96 -16.82 -8.12 2.90
C ALA A 96 -17.36 -6.68 2.78
N ALA A 97 -17.62 -6.03 3.92
CA ALA A 97 -18.05 -4.63 3.97
C ALA A 97 -17.05 -3.68 3.30
N ASP A 98 -15.74 -3.97 3.33
CA ASP A 98 -14.69 -3.14 2.73
C ASP A 98 -14.71 -3.21 1.18
N PHE A 99 -15.42 -4.17 0.59
CA PHE A 99 -15.57 -4.32 -0.87
C PHE A 99 -16.83 -3.66 -1.44
N GLY A 100 -17.74 -3.18 -0.57
CA GLY A 100 -18.94 -2.44 -0.96
C GLY A 100 -20.20 -3.27 -1.08
N ASN A 101 -20.11 -4.57 -0.82
CA ASN A 101 -21.26 -5.44 -0.67
C ASN A 101 -20.96 -6.47 0.43
N PRO A 102 -21.66 -6.41 1.59
CA PRO A 102 -21.45 -7.36 2.67
C PRO A 102 -21.82 -8.81 2.32
N ASP A 103 -22.63 -9.01 1.28
CA ASP A 103 -23.13 -10.32 0.85
C ASP A 103 -22.20 -11.02 -0.15
N VAL A 104 -21.13 -10.35 -0.60
CA VAL A 104 -20.14 -10.98 -1.47
C VAL A 104 -19.31 -11.98 -0.67
N LEU A 105 -19.28 -13.22 -1.15
CA LEU A 105 -18.36 -14.24 -0.65
C LEU A 105 -16.93 -13.79 -0.94
N ILE A 106 -16.22 -13.42 0.13
CA ILE A 106 -14.79 -13.13 0.06
C ILE A 106 -13.98 -14.35 0.47
N ASP A 107 -12.88 -14.59 -0.24
CA ASP A 107 -11.88 -15.52 0.21
C ASP A 107 -11.07 -14.88 1.35
N LYS A 108 -11.39 -15.25 2.59
CA LYS A 108 -10.76 -14.68 3.79
C LYS A 108 -9.23 -14.80 3.79
N GLN A 109 -8.69 -15.83 3.14
CA GLN A 109 -7.23 -16.01 3.02
C GLN A 109 -6.59 -14.89 2.20
N TYR A 110 -7.29 -14.36 1.20
CA TYR A 110 -6.78 -13.35 0.27
C TYR A 110 -7.42 -11.98 0.43
N ALA A 111 -8.35 -11.81 1.37
CA ALA A 111 -9.09 -10.57 1.60
C ALA A 111 -8.17 -9.35 1.77
N ALA A 112 -7.03 -9.49 2.45
CA ALA A 112 -6.07 -8.40 2.61
C ALA A 112 -5.43 -7.96 1.26
N VAL A 113 -5.20 -8.91 0.36
CA VAL A 113 -4.61 -8.65 -0.97
C VAL A 113 -5.68 -8.10 -1.91
N ASP A 114 -6.88 -8.67 -1.88
CA ASP A 114 -8.00 -8.18 -2.70
C ASP A 114 -8.42 -6.76 -2.26
N ALA A 115 -8.32 -6.43 -0.96
CA ALA A 115 -8.56 -5.09 -0.45
C ALA A 115 -7.54 -4.07 -0.99
N ALA A 116 -6.29 -4.47 -1.18
CA ALA A 116 -5.28 -3.60 -1.81
C ALA A 116 -5.69 -3.22 -3.25
N SER A 117 -6.26 -4.17 -4.01
CA SER A 117 -6.80 -3.87 -5.35
C SER A 117 -8.03 -2.96 -5.27
N SER A 118 -8.99 -3.28 -4.41
CA SER A 118 -10.21 -2.48 -4.21
C SER A 118 -9.88 -1.02 -3.87
N ILE A 119 -8.89 -0.80 -2.98
CA ILE A 119 -8.42 0.55 -2.63
C ILE A 119 -7.78 1.25 -3.82
N PHE A 120 -7.01 0.55 -4.66
CA PHE A 120 -6.38 1.16 -5.82
C PHE A 120 -7.40 1.59 -6.88
N GLU A 121 -8.43 0.78 -7.11
CA GLU A 121 -9.49 1.06 -8.09
C GLU A 121 -10.51 2.08 -7.58
N LYS A 122 -11.05 1.85 -6.37
CA LYS A 122 -12.24 2.55 -5.85
C LYS A 122 -11.89 3.60 -4.79
N GLY A 123 -10.63 3.65 -4.37
CA GLY A 123 -10.16 4.56 -3.33
C GLY A 123 -10.34 4.00 -1.91
N PHE A 124 -9.81 4.75 -0.95
CA PHE A 124 -9.90 4.41 0.47
C PHE A 124 -11.29 4.66 1.05
N ARG A 125 -11.63 3.88 2.07
CA ARG A 125 -12.80 4.10 2.92
C ARG A 125 -12.35 4.53 4.31
N PRO A 126 -13.12 5.39 5.00
CA PRO A 126 -12.87 5.70 6.40
C PRO A 126 -12.81 4.41 7.24
N ALA A 127 -11.97 4.42 8.27
CA ALA A 127 -11.87 3.32 9.21
C ALA A 127 -13.22 3.07 9.91
N ARG A 128 -13.57 1.81 10.11
CA ARG A 128 -14.78 1.38 10.82
C ARG A 128 -14.80 1.87 12.28
N THR A 129 -13.63 1.98 12.89
CA THR A 129 -13.43 2.48 14.25
C THR A 129 -12.51 3.70 14.21
N ALA A 130 -12.92 4.77 14.87
CA ALA A 130 -12.21 6.04 14.91
C ALA A 130 -11.65 6.32 16.31
N VAL A 131 -10.45 5.80 16.61
CA VAL A 131 -9.80 6.00 17.92
C VAL A 131 -9.37 7.45 18.13
N HIS A 132 -8.86 8.10 17.07
CA HIS A 132 -8.44 9.50 17.13
C HIS A 132 -9.46 10.43 16.45
N ARG A 133 -9.98 10.02 15.29
CA ARG A 133 -10.97 10.75 14.48
C ARG A 133 -11.42 9.92 13.28
N VAL A 134 -12.52 10.33 12.64
CA VAL A 134 -12.97 9.70 11.39
C VAL A 134 -11.93 9.96 10.29
N GLY A 135 -11.67 8.94 9.48
CA GLY A 135 -10.73 9.01 8.38
C GLY A 135 -9.97 7.71 8.18
N VAL A 136 -8.93 7.79 7.35
CA VAL A 136 -8.08 6.65 7.01
C VAL A 136 -6.74 6.80 7.73
N TYR A 137 -6.27 5.70 8.30
CA TYR A 137 -5.11 5.68 9.18
C TYR A 137 -3.88 5.14 8.45
N TYR A 138 -2.76 5.79 8.69
CA TYR A 138 -1.48 5.50 8.04
C TYR A 138 -0.34 5.62 9.04
N SER A 139 0.79 5.01 8.71
CA SER A 139 2.01 5.19 9.48
C SER A 139 3.19 5.55 8.58
N PRO A 140 4.09 6.48 8.96
CA PRO A 140 5.37 6.67 8.27
C PRO A 140 6.38 5.56 8.59
N ASN A 141 6.07 4.71 9.56
CA ASN A 141 6.92 3.63 10.03
C ASN A 141 6.28 2.28 9.67
N PRO A 142 6.89 1.44 8.81
CA PRO A 142 6.27 0.21 8.32
C PRO A 142 6.16 -0.86 9.40
N ILE A 143 6.94 -0.75 10.48
CA ILE A 143 6.89 -1.69 11.62
C ILE A 143 5.52 -1.62 12.32
N PHE A 144 4.93 -0.43 12.41
CA PHE A 144 3.64 -0.22 13.06
C PHE A 144 2.50 -1.01 12.38
N PRO A 145 2.22 -0.85 11.07
CA PRO A 145 1.23 -1.67 10.39
C PRO A 145 1.66 -3.14 10.29
N GLU A 146 2.94 -3.45 10.15
CA GLU A 146 3.40 -4.85 10.12
C GLU A 146 3.03 -5.64 11.38
N ASN A 147 3.02 -4.99 12.56
CA ASN A 147 2.77 -5.64 13.85
C ASN A 147 1.28 -5.80 14.21
N GLY A 148 0.37 -5.06 13.58
CA GLY A 148 -1.04 -5.05 14.00
C GLY A 148 -2.08 -4.90 12.90
N PHE A 149 -1.68 -4.58 11.68
CA PHE A 149 -2.60 -4.22 10.60
C PHE A 149 -2.31 -4.97 9.28
N VAL A 150 -1.39 -5.94 9.31
CA VAL A 150 -1.03 -6.77 8.15
C VAL A 150 -1.31 -8.23 8.46
N SER A 151 -1.94 -8.93 7.51
CA SER A 151 -2.23 -10.35 7.59
C SER A 151 -1.23 -11.18 6.77
N LYS A 152 -1.01 -12.43 7.21
CA LYS A 152 -0.24 -13.42 6.47
C LYS A 152 -1.15 -14.13 5.47
N VAL A 153 -0.70 -14.26 4.23
CA VAL A 153 -1.33 -15.07 3.18
C VAL A 153 -0.41 -16.22 2.84
N VAL A 154 -0.92 -17.45 2.92
CA VAL A 154 -0.18 -18.66 2.59
C VAL A 154 -0.38 -18.99 1.11
N LEU A 155 0.70 -19.31 0.41
CA LEU A 155 0.66 -19.86 -0.94
C LEU A 155 1.26 -21.26 -0.93
N ASP A 156 0.55 -22.21 -1.54
CA ASP A 156 1.12 -23.51 -1.85
C ASP A 156 2.04 -23.38 -3.08
N THR A 157 3.30 -23.77 -2.92
CA THR A 157 4.27 -23.81 -4.03
C THR A 157 4.71 -25.24 -4.28
N LYS A 158 5.34 -25.50 -5.43
CA LYS A 158 5.96 -26.80 -5.71
C LYS A 158 7.01 -27.22 -4.67
N ARG A 159 7.54 -26.28 -3.88
CA ARG A 159 8.55 -26.52 -2.84
C ARG A 159 7.98 -26.42 -1.41
N GLY A 160 6.65 -26.50 -1.28
CA GLY A 160 5.95 -26.38 0.00
C GLY A 160 5.26 -25.03 0.19
N ARG A 161 4.67 -24.85 1.37
CA ARG A 161 3.93 -23.65 1.75
C ARG A 161 4.87 -22.49 2.07
N LYS A 162 4.55 -21.31 1.56
CA LYS A 162 5.20 -20.05 1.93
C LYS A 162 4.16 -19.05 2.43
N ALA A 163 4.48 -18.33 3.49
CA ALA A 163 3.64 -17.27 4.02
C ALA A 163 4.19 -15.91 3.62
N PHE A 164 3.30 -14.99 3.22
CA PHE A 164 3.65 -13.66 2.79
C PHE A 164 2.81 -12.62 3.53
N LYS A 165 3.42 -11.49 3.86
CA LYS A 165 2.75 -10.29 4.36
C LYS A 165 2.52 -9.31 3.22
N CYS A 166 1.45 -8.53 3.29
CA CYS A 166 1.10 -7.52 2.29
C CYS A 166 0.63 -6.22 2.95
N MET A 167 1.09 -5.07 2.45
CA MET A 167 0.55 -3.76 2.81
C MET A 167 0.67 -2.78 1.64
N LEU A 168 -0.05 -1.67 1.71
CA LEU A 168 0.05 -0.60 0.73
C LEU A 168 1.16 0.39 1.09
N GLN A 169 1.85 0.88 0.08
CA GLN A 169 2.66 2.09 0.17
C GLN A 169 1.89 3.27 -0.44
N VAL A 170 1.79 4.36 0.33
CA VAL A 170 0.95 5.50 -0.01
C VAL A 170 1.71 6.81 0.07
N ALA A 171 1.26 7.78 -0.72
CA ALA A 171 1.64 9.17 -0.62
C ALA A 171 0.50 9.96 0.04
N VAL A 172 0.84 10.84 0.98
CA VAL A 172 -0.13 11.60 1.78
C VAL A 172 0.06 13.10 1.59
N ASN A 173 -1.00 13.79 1.19
CA ASN A 173 -0.99 15.23 0.96
C ASN A 173 -0.66 15.97 2.27
N PRO A 174 0.40 16.80 2.31
CA PRO A 174 0.78 17.57 3.48
C PRO A 174 -0.33 18.48 4.04
N ASP A 175 -1.20 18.99 3.17
CA ASP A 175 -2.28 19.90 3.56
C ASP A 175 -3.55 19.14 4.01
N GLY A 176 -3.58 17.82 3.79
CA GLY A 176 -4.73 16.96 4.04
C GLY A 176 -4.62 16.03 5.24
N VAL A 177 -3.49 16.06 5.96
CA VAL A 177 -3.16 15.10 7.02
C VAL A 177 -3.22 15.74 8.40
N LYS A 178 -3.64 14.94 9.39
CA LYS A 178 -3.51 15.23 10.81
C LYS A 178 -2.60 14.19 11.45
N PHE A 179 -1.68 14.63 12.30
CA PHE A 179 -0.74 13.77 13.00
C PHE A 179 -1.30 13.47 14.38
N ALA A 180 -1.87 12.28 14.57
CA ALA A 180 -2.42 11.87 15.87
C ALA A 180 -1.28 11.47 16.82
N THR A 181 -0.28 10.75 16.31
CA THR A 181 0.98 10.43 16.98
C THR A 181 2.12 10.44 15.95
N ASN A 182 3.35 10.12 16.39
CA ASN A 182 4.48 9.96 15.47
C ASN A 182 4.27 8.81 14.48
N ASP A 183 3.61 7.73 14.91
CA ASP A 183 3.36 6.54 14.08
C ASP A 183 1.95 6.51 13.48
N ILE A 184 1.04 7.40 13.88
CA ILE A 184 -0.36 7.38 13.44
C ILE A 184 -0.74 8.72 12.81
N TRP A 185 -0.97 8.68 11.51
CA TRP A 185 -1.45 9.80 10.71
C TRP A 185 -2.87 9.51 10.25
N VAL A 186 -3.72 10.53 10.22
CA VAL A 186 -5.11 10.39 9.81
C VAL A 186 -5.43 11.38 8.70
N VAL A 187 -6.06 10.88 7.64
CA VAL A 187 -6.53 11.69 6.52
C VAL A 187 -8.03 11.48 6.38
N GLU A 188 -8.80 12.57 6.45
CA GLU A 188 -10.27 12.53 6.36
C GLU A 188 -10.75 12.27 4.94
N SER A 189 -10.10 12.88 3.95
CA SER A 189 -10.57 12.86 2.57
C SER A 189 -9.69 11.95 1.72
N PRO A 190 -10.25 10.92 1.06
CA PRO A 190 -9.51 10.02 0.17
C PRO A 190 -8.71 10.73 -0.92
N LYS A 191 -9.12 11.93 -1.36
CA LYS A 191 -8.40 12.76 -2.35
C LYS A 191 -6.98 13.16 -1.91
N ASN A 192 -6.72 13.12 -0.62
CA ASN A 192 -5.45 13.49 0.00
C ASN A 192 -4.53 12.28 0.21
N ILE A 193 -4.88 11.11 -0.35
CA ILE A 193 -4.02 9.92 -0.34
C ILE A 193 -3.93 9.34 -1.75
N ARG A 194 -2.74 8.86 -2.11
CA ARG A 194 -2.48 8.17 -3.37
C ARG A 194 -1.74 6.87 -3.08
N THR A 195 -2.33 5.73 -3.40
CA THR A 195 -1.63 4.44 -3.36
C THR A 195 -0.78 4.31 -4.60
N TYR A 196 0.51 3.97 -4.42
CA TYR A 196 1.45 3.87 -5.54
C TYR A 196 2.27 2.58 -5.56
N GLY A 197 2.15 1.75 -4.53
CA GLY A 197 2.79 0.45 -4.52
C GLY A 197 2.13 -0.52 -3.55
N ILE A 198 2.31 -1.80 -3.84
CA ILE A 198 1.99 -2.90 -2.95
C ILE A 198 3.30 -3.50 -2.46
N LEU A 199 3.46 -3.59 -1.14
CA LEU A 199 4.64 -4.14 -0.50
C LEU A 199 4.35 -5.60 -0.12
N ILE A 200 5.26 -6.49 -0.49
CA ILE A 200 5.21 -7.91 -0.14
C ILE A 200 6.52 -8.31 0.53
N LYS A 201 6.41 -9.11 1.58
CA LYS A 201 7.54 -9.67 2.35
C LYS A 201 7.23 -11.11 2.73
N GLU A 202 8.21 -12.01 2.61
CA GLU A 202 8.10 -13.39 3.11
C GLU A 202 8.09 -13.36 4.65
N ALA A 203 7.19 -14.12 5.27
CA ALA A 203 6.73 -13.95 6.67
C ALA A 203 7.34 -14.93 7.69
#